data_AF-A0A5E4QNA8-F1
#
_entry.id   AF-A0A5E4QNA8-F1
#
_cell.length_a   1.000
_cell.length_b   1.000
_cell.length_c   1.000
_cell.angle_alpha   90.00
_cell.angle_beta   90.00
_cell.angle_gamma   90.00
#
_symmetry.space_group_name_H-M   'P 1'
#
loop_
_entity.id
_entity.type
_entity.pdbx_description
1 polymer ?
#
loop_
_entity_poly.entity_id
_entity_poly.type
_entity_poly.pdbx_seq_one_letter_code
_entity_poly.pdbx_strand_id
1 'polypeptide(L)'
;MPSMKVEGDSDGDGDLSGGDTERSGGSSRGPDRDSSAEEADEPDSDDSSEMDESECERRRNECLDNLANLENQFMVLREQLYDERVKDVEYQLAEVRGGRSPEYLGPLRRLQENMRIRLVM
;
A
#
# COMPACT_ATOMS: atom_id res chain seq x y z
N MET A 1 -5.22 -15.68 36.10
CA MET A 1 -5.14 -14.51 35.20
C MET A 1 -3.68 -14.13 35.05
N PRO A 2 -3.06 -14.26 33.87
CA PRO A 2 -1.75 -13.68 33.63
C PRO A 2 -1.91 -12.24 33.12
N SER A 3 -1.36 -11.29 33.85
CA SER A 3 -1.35 -9.86 33.52
C SER A 3 -0.43 -9.58 32.33
N MET A 4 -0.98 -9.05 31.24
CA MET A 4 -0.19 -8.50 30.13
C MET A 4 0.32 -7.13 30.54
N LYS A 5 1.64 -6.97 30.65
CA LYS A 5 2.28 -5.64 30.65
C LYS A 5 2.24 -5.12 29.22
N VAL A 6 1.55 -4.01 29.02
CA VAL A 6 1.64 -3.21 27.80
C VAL A 6 2.87 -2.32 27.96
N GLU A 7 3.90 -2.53 27.15
CA GLU A 7 5.01 -1.59 27.00
C GLU A 7 4.60 -0.63 25.90
N GLY A 8 4.47 0.64 26.27
CA GLY A 8 4.27 1.74 25.34
C GLY A 8 5.61 2.34 25.01
N ASP A 9 5.96 2.34 23.73
CA ASP A 9 7.00 3.22 23.20
C ASP A 9 6.31 4.35 22.42
N SER A 10 6.53 5.56 22.92
CA SER A 10 6.06 6.83 22.40
C SER A 10 7.30 7.65 22.10
N ASP A 11 7.86 7.51 20.91
CA ASP A 11 8.96 8.35 20.43
C ASP A 11 8.44 9.29 19.35
N GLY A 12 8.00 10.46 19.81
CA GLY A 12 7.83 11.63 18.97
C GLY A 12 8.98 12.57 19.23
N ASP A 13 9.82 12.81 18.22
CA ASP A 13 10.70 13.97 18.14
C ASP A 13 10.90 14.31 16.67
N GLY A 14 10.16 15.32 16.20
CA GLY A 14 10.38 15.98 14.93
C GLY A 14 11.39 17.11 15.12
N ASP A 15 12.60 16.94 14.59
CA ASP A 15 13.63 17.96 14.59
C ASP A 15 13.57 18.82 13.32
N LEU A 16 13.86 20.11 13.52
CA LEU A 16 13.48 21.24 12.69
C LEU A 16 14.60 21.65 11.74
N SER A 17 14.20 21.97 10.51
CA SER A 17 14.83 22.88 9.53
C SER A 17 16.14 23.58 9.95
N GLY A 18 17.27 23.07 9.45
CA GLY A 18 18.54 23.79 9.38
C GLY A 18 18.67 24.48 8.02
N GLY A 19 18.42 25.79 7.99
CA GLY A 19 18.54 26.63 6.80
C GLY A 19 19.98 26.99 6.47
N ASP A 20 20.50 26.45 5.37
CA ASP A 20 21.74 26.90 4.75
C ASP A 20 21.45 28.13 3.88
N THR A 21 21.68 29.33 4.43
CA THR A 21 21.71 30.57 3.64
C THR A 21 23.17 30.99 3.43
N GLU A 22 23.78 30.42 2.40
CA GLU A 22 25.07 30.84 1.85
C GLU A 22 24.92 32.26 1.27
N ARG A 23 25.40 33.27 2.01
CA ARG A 23 25.43 34.66 1.56
C ARG A 23 26.60 34.87 0.59
N SER A 24 26.27 35.01 -0.69
CA SER A 24 27.21 35.46 -1.74
C SER A 24 26.75 36.76 -2.38
N GLY A 25 27.72 37.65 -2.65
CA GLY A 25 27.58 38.88 -3.42
C GLY A 25 27.26 40.08 -2.53
N GLY A 26 28.03 41.17 -2.50
CA GLY A 26 28.85 41.75 -3.55
C GLY A 26 28.51 43.24 -3.60
N SER A 27 29.48 44.06 -3.17
CA SER A 27 29.55 45.52 -3.21
C SER A 27 28.71 46.26 -4.27
N SER A 28 28.00 47.32 -3.84
CA SER A 28 28.21 48.72 -4.23
C SER A 28 26.90 49.53 -4.32
N ARG A 29 26.82 50.56 -3.47
CA ARG A 29 25.83 51.65 -3.56
C ARG A 29 26.22 52.55 -4.75
N GLY A 30 25.31 52.71 -5.70
CA GLY A 30 25.27 53.86 -6.60
C GLY A 30 23.82 54.35 -6.66
N PRO A 31 23.50 55.60 -6.27
CA PRO A 31 22.24 56.22 -6.67
C PRO A 31 22.37 56.65 -8.14
N ASP A 32 21.23 56.78 -8.82
CA ASP A 32 20.99 57.46 -10.11
C ASP A 32 20.25 56.54 -11.10
N ARG A 33 18.96 56.33 -10.82
CA ARG A 33 17.99 55.98 -11.86
C ARG A 33 16.87 57.02 -11.84
N ASP A 34 16.96 57.86 -12.86
CA ASP A 34 16.00 58.84 -13.31
C ASP A 34 14.57 58.27 -13.30
N SER A 35 13.67 59.02 -12.69
CA SER A 35 12.25 58.71 -12.59
C SER A 35 11.56 59.18 -13.86
N SER A 36 11.40 58.27 -14.82
CA SER A 36 10.50 58.45 -15.96
C SER A 36 9.43 57.39 -15.88
N ALA A 37 8.30 57.80 -15.29
CA ALA A 37 7.05 57.07 -15.27
C ALA A 37 6.52 56.93 -16.70
N GLU A 38 6.59 55.72 -17.23
CA GLU A 38 5.81 55.29 -18.39
C GLU A 38 4.98 54.10 -17.91
N GLU A 39 3.87 54.45 -17.26
CA GLU A 39 2.77 53.55 -16.94
C GLU A 39 2.08 53.18 -18.27
N ALA A 40 2.54 52.12 -18.91
CA ALA A 40 1.94 51.61 -20.14
C ALA A 40 1.60 50.13 -19.98
N ASP A 41 0.44 49.91 -19.35
CA ASP A 41 -0.52 48.85 -19.67
C ASP A 41 0.08 47.44 -19.82
N GLU A 42 0.51 46.86 -18.71
CA GLU A 42 0.65 45.40 -18.62
C GLU A 42 -0.78 44.82 -18.72
N PRO A 43 -1.13 44.06 -19.77
CA PRO A 43 -2.46 43.49 -19.87
C PRO A 43 -2.68 42.57 -18.68
N ASP A 44 -3.80 42.77 -17.99
CA ASP A 44 -4.36 41.95 -16.91
C ASP A 44 -3.85 40.51 -16.99
N SER A 45 -2.80 40.23 -16.23
CA SER A 45 -2.32 38.88 -15.98
C SER A 45 -3.22 38.25 -14.91
N ASP A 46 -4.52 38.23 -15.16
CA ASP A 46 -5.49 37.70 -14.20
C ASP A 46 -6.37 36.64 -14.87
N ASP A 47 -6.11 35.41 -14.40
CA ASP A 47 -7.09 34.36 -14.21
C ASP A 47 -7.60 33.58 -15.43
N SER A 48 -6.71 32.78 -16.04
CA SER A 48 -7.12 31.68 -16.93
C SER A 48 -6.39 30.37 -16.64
N SER A 49 -5.87 30.21 -15.42
CA SER A 49 -5.25 28.97 -14.95
C SER A 49 -5.90 28.38 -13.69
N GLU A 50 -6.96 29.00 -13.17
CA GLU A 50 -7.79 28.41 -12.12
C GLU A 50 -8.65 27.30 -12.75
N MET A 51 -8.36 26.05 -12.39
CA MET A 51 -9.24 24.93 -12.74
C MET A 51 -10.62 25.26 -12.16
N ASP A 52 -11.63 25.31 -13.02
CA ASP A 52 -13.02 25.47 -12.63
C ASP A 52 -13.32 24.48 -11.48
N GLU A 53 -13.91 24.99 -10.39
CA GLU A 53 -14.29 24.18 -9.22
C GLU A 53 -15.09 22.95 -9.66
N SER A 54 -15.89 23.08 -10.72
CA SER A 54 -16.65 21.98 -11.33
C SER A 54 -15.75 20.86 -11.88
N GLU A 55 -14.60 21.19 -12.46
CA GLU A 55 -13.64 20.20 -12.96
C GLU A 55 -12.93 19.49 -11.80
N CYS A 56 -12.58 20.23 -10.74
CA CYS A 56 -12.02 19.66 -9.51
C CYS A 56 -13.00 18.66 -8.87
N GLU A 57 -14.28 19.00 -8.79
CA GLU A 57 -15.31 18.09 -8.26
C GLU A 57 -15.53 16.88 -9.15
N ARG A 58 -15.54 17.06 -10.47
CA ARG A 58 -15.64 15.94 -11.42
C ARG A 58 -14.50 14.94 -11.23
N ARG A 59 -13.26 15.43 -11.17
CA ARG A 59 -12.07 14.59 -10.93
C ARG A 59 -12.13 13.87 -9.58
N ARG A 60 -12.62 14.56 -8.54
CA ARG A 60 -12.81 13.95 -7.21
C ARG A 60 -13.80 12.78 -7.29
N ASN A 61 -14.95 12.98 -7.93
CA ASN A 61 -15.98 11.95 -8.06
C ASN A 61 -15.49 10.75 -8.88
N GLU A 62 -14.80 10.99 -10.01
CA GLU A 62 -14.19 9.93 -10.81
C GLU A 62 -13.17 9.10 -10.01
N CYS A 63 -12.38 9.76 -9.16
CA CYS A 63 -11.45 9.07 -8.27
C CYS A 63 -12.20 8.19 -7.25
N LEU A 64 -13.27 8.70 -6.65
CA LEU A 64 -14.09 7.94 -5.69
C LEU A 64 -14.78 6.74 -6.36
N ASP A 65 -15.30 6.90 -7.56
CA ASP A 65 -15.92 5.81 -8.32
C ASP A 65 -14.90 4.71 -8.66
N ASN A 66 -13.69 5.11 -9.06
CA ASN A 66 -12.60 4.17 -9.32
C ASN A 66 -12.19 3.42 -8.05
N LEU A 67 -12.09 4.10 -6.91
CA LEU A 67 -11.80 3.46 -5.62
C LEU A 67 -12.92 2.48 -5.21
N ALA A 68 -14.18 2.88 -5.35
CA ALA A 68 -15.32 2.01 -5.05
C ALA A 68 -15.34 0.76 -5.95
N ASN A 69 -15.02 0.92 -7.24
CA ASN A 69 -14.92 -0.20 -8.16
C ASN A 69 -13.74 -1.14 -7.80
N LEU A 70 -12.59 -0.59 -7.40
CA LEU A 70 -11.45 -1.38 -6.92
C LEU A 70 -11.81 -2.14 -5.64
N GLU A 71 -12.44 -1.49 -4.67
CA GLU A 71 -12.90 -2.11 -3.42
C GLU A 71 -13.82 -3.31 -3.70
N ASN A 72 -14.78 -3.15 -4.62
CA ASN A 72 -15.67 -4.23 -5.03
C ASN A 72 -14.91 -5.39 -5.69
N GLN A 73 -13.95 -5.11 -6.57
CA GLN A 73 -13.12 -6.14 -7.18
C GLN A 73 -12.30 -6.90 -6.13
N PHE A 74 -11.72 -6.19 -5.16
CA PHE A 74 -11.00 -6.81 -4.04
C PHE A 74 -11.90 -7.72 -3.20
N MET A 75 -13.14 -7.29 -2.94
CA MET A 75 -14.11 -8.10 -2.20
C MET A 75 -14.45 -9.40 -2.93
N VAL A 76 -14.72 -9.32 -4.24
CA VAL A 76 -15.00 -10.50 -5.07
C VAL A 76 -13.79 -11.44 -5.14
N LEU A 77 -12.59 -10.91 -5.37
CA LEU A 77 -11.36 -11.71 -5.42
C LEU A 77 -11.09 -12.41 -4.08
N ARG A 78 -11.33 -11.71 -2.97
CA ARG A 78 -11.17 -12.28 -1.64
C ARG A 78 -12.12 -13.45 -1.43
N GLU A 79 -13.39 -13.31 -1.80
CA GLU A 79 -14.38 -14.39 -1.71
C GLU A 79 -13.99 -15.59 -2.57
N GLN A 80 -13.59 -15.35 -3.83
CA GLN A 80 -13.12 -16.41 -4.72
C GLN A 80 -11.93 -17.18 -4.15
N LEU A 81 -10.95 -16.48 -3.56
CA LEU A 81 -9.79 -17.10 -2.93
C LEU A 81 -10.20 -17.95 -1.71
N TYR A 82 -11.13 -17.47 -0.89
CA TYR A 82 -11.65 -18.25 0.24
C TYR A 82 -12.35 -19.52 -0.24
N ASP A 83 -13.20 -19.43 -1.25
CA ASP A 83 -13.90 -20.57 -1.82
C ASP A 83 -12.95 -21.59 -2.45
N GLU A 84 -11.94 -21.14 -3.18
CA GLU A 84 -10.91 -22.01 -3.75
C GLU A 84 -10.15 -22.74 -2.63
N ARG A 85 -9.80 -22.02 -1.55
CA ARG A 85 -9.09 -22.61 -0.43
C ARG A 85 -9.93 -23.66 0.29
N VAL A 86 -11.22 -23.42 0.46
CA VAL A 86 -12.15 -24.40 1.02
C VAL A 86 -12.21 -25.64 0.13
N LYS A 87 -12.38 -25.47 -1.19
CA LYS A 87 -12.43 -26.58 -2.15
C LYS A 87 -11.15 -27.42 -2.16
N ASP A 88 -9.98 -26.78 -2.11
CA ASP A 88 -8.69 -27.46 -2.03
C ASP A 88 -8.59 -28.32 -0.76
N VAL A 89 -8.97 -27.77 0.40
CA VAL A 89 -8.99 -28.51 1.68
C VAL A 89 -9.99 -29.67 1.63
N GLU A 90 -11.19 -29.45 1.10
CA GLU A 90 -12.20 -30.51 0.94
C GLU A 90 -11.70 -31.63 0.02
N TYR A 91 -11.03 -31.29 -1.07
CA TYR A 91 -10.41 -32.24 -1.98
C TYR A 91 -9.32 -33.07 -1.27
N GLN A 92 -8.42 -32.41 -0.53
CA GLN A 92 -7.38 -33.08 0.25
C GLN A 92 -7.99 -34.03 1.29
N LEU A 93 -9.05 -33.62 1.99
CA LEU A 93 -9.79 -34.46 2.93
C LEU A 93 -10.43 -35.67 2.24
N ALA A 94 -11.00 -35.48 1.04
CA ALA A 94 -11.58 -36.57 0.26
C ALA A 94 -10.51 -37.59 -0.17
N GLU A 95 -9.33 -37.13 -0.59
CA GLU A 95 -8.21 -38.01 -0.93
C GLU A 95 -7.68 -38.79 0.28
N VAL A 96 -7.62 -38.17 1.47
CA VAL A 96 -7.26 -38.88 2.71
C VAL A 96 -8.29 -39.95 3.05
N ARG A 97 -9.60 -39.60 3.05
CA ARG A 97 -10.69 -40.55 3.34
C ARG A 97 -10.77 -41.68 2.32
N GLY A 98 -10.47 -41.38 1.06
CA GLY A 98 -10.41 -42.36 -0.03
C GLY A 98 -9.14 -43.20 -0.04
N GLY A 99 -8.20 -42.96 0.87
CA GLY A 99 -6.92 -43.68 0.92
C GLY A 99 -6.03 -43.43 -0.30
N ARG A 100 -6.21 -42.31 -1.01
CA ARG A 100 -5.44 -41.91 -2.19
C ARG A 100 -4.45 -40.78 -1.91
N SER A 101 -4.55 -40.12 -0.74
CA SER A 101 -3.66 -39.03 -0.36
C SER A 101 -2.19 -39.48 -0.40
N PRO A 102 -1.36 -38.92 -1.30
CA PRO A 102 0.05 -39.32 -1.44
C PRO A 102 0.86 -39.02 -0.17
N GLU A 103 0.52 -37.92 0.50
CA GLU A 103 1.12 -37.51 1.77
C GLU A 103 0.85 -38.51 2.90
N TYR A 104 -0.32 -39.16 2.88
CA TYR A 104 -0.66 -40.23 3.83
C TYR A 104 -0.08 -41.60 3.42
N LEU A 105 -0.13 -41.92 2.12
CA LEU A 105 0.28 -43.23 1.59
C LEU A 105 1.78 -43.50 1.73
N GLY A 106 2.63 -42.47 1.64
CA GLY A 106 4.08 -42.62 1.83
C GLY A 106 4.46 -43.10 3.24
N PRO A 107 4.07 -42.38 4.32
CA PRO A 107 4.21 -42.82 5.70
C PRO A 107 3.58 -44.19 5.98
N LEU A 108 2.37 -44.45 5.46
CA LEU A 108 1.69 -45.72 5.65
C LEU A 108 2.49 -46.90 5.10
N ARG A 109 3.00 -46.81 3.87
CA ARG A 109 3.85 -47.86 3.27
C ARG A 109 5.11 -48.12 4.08
N ARG A 110 5.77 -47.07 4.56
CA ARG A 110 6.96 -47.20 5.43
C ARG A 110 6.63 -47.94 6.73
N LEU A 111 5.49 -47.62 7.34
CA LEU A 111 5.04 -48.30 8.56
C LEU A 111 4.74 -49.79 8.31
N GLN A 112 4.03 -50.10 7.22
CA GLN A 112 3.71 -51.48 6.83
C GLN A 112 4.99 -52.30 6.59
N GLU A 113 5.98 -51.71 5.92
CA GLU A 113 7.27 -52.37 5.70
C GLU A 113 8.03 -52.64 7.00
N ASN A 114 8.05 -51.66 7.91
CA ASN A 114 8.66 -51.84 9.24
C ASN A 114 7.98 -52.96 10.05
N MET A 115 6.64 -53.05 10.00
CA MET A 115 5.90 -54.13 10.66
C MET A 115 6.22 -55.49 10.04
N ARG A 116 6.32 -55.55 8.71
CA ARG A 116 6.69 -56.78 7.98
C ARG A 116 8.07 -57.27 8.39
N ILE A 117 9.08 -56.39 8.45
CA ILE A 117 10.44 -56.76 8.88
C ILE A 117 10.43 -57.33 10.30
N ARG A 118 9.67 -56.71 11.23
CA ARG A 118 9.58 -57.17 12.63
C ARG A 118 8.87 -58.51 12.83
N LEU A 119 8.01 -58.92 11.89
CA LEU A 119 7.31 -60.21 11.95
C LEU A 119 8.10 -61.36 11.32
N VAL A 120 9.10 -61.05 10.49
CA VAL A 120 9.89 -62.02 9.73
C VAL A 120 11.26 -62.27 10.38
N MET A 121 11.65 -61.46 11.36
CA MET A 121 12.80 -61.67 12.26
C MET A 121 12.34 -62.30 13.58
#